data_AF-A0A2P4UEF3-F1
#
_entry.id   AF-A0A2P4UEF3-F1
#
_cell.length_a   1.000
_cell.length_b   1.000
_cell.length_c   1.000
_cell.angle_alpha   90.00
_cell.angle_beta   90.00
_cell.angle_gamma   90.00
#
_symmetry.space_group_name_H-M   'P 1'
#
loop_
_entity.id
_entity.type
_entity.pdbx_description
1 polymer ?
#
loop_
_entity_poly.entity_id
_entity_poly.type
_entity_poly.pdbx_seq_one_letter_code
_entity_poly.pdbx_strand_id
1 'polypeptide(L)'
;MFGSSIYLRDRAAFAGGTPQAVYAELWHRGRKRRIRSRVIYSVLALVLCWVLLNPFIGVAAGVLVAAVDFGFAWYGYQTSSVWRRGLRGDRRMNTIFKYTLERRGHRVLHGRVVPGHGTADQIVVGPGGVWLVQNDAWHPGTEITAYGGKLFIDGRTPSKLVGGLHGAAEQTARLLSERTGTEVTVTPVLAVHGGRVKRPPLVADGITFAPPLKMLRWIRSHPTAELSPEDVETIVRAAVHVLPIGGRTMTST
;
A
#
# COMPACT_ATOMS: atom_id res chain seq x y z
N MET A 1 8.44 23.61 -29.86
CA MET A 1 7.18 24.22 -29.38
C MET A 1 6.08 23.80 -30.33
N PHE A 2 5.17 22.92 -29.89
CA PHE A 2 3.97 22.54 -30.64
C PHE A 2 2.79 22.58 -29.66
N GLY A 3 1.68 23.15 -30.15
CA GLY A 3 0.59 23.71 -29.36
C GLY A 3 -0.06 22.75 -28.36
N SER A 4 -0.23 23.22 -27.13
CA SER A 4 -1.01 22.57 -26.09
C SER A 4 -2.46 23.04 -26.15
N SER A 5 -3.38 22.11 -26.43
CA SER A 5 -4.83 22.30 -26.25
C SER A 5 -5.15 22.58 -24.77
N ILE A 6 -6.02 23.57 -24.54
CA ILE A 6 -6.40 24.10 -23.22
C ILE A 6 -7.16 23.08 -22.34
N TYR A 7 -7.66 21.98 -22.94
CA TYR A 7 -8.50 20.97 -22.27
C TYR A 7 -7.73 19.75 -21.71
N LEU A 8 -6.40 19.74 -21.77
CA LEU A 8 -5.57 18.59 -21.38
C LEU A 8 -4.58 18.87 -20.23
N ARG A 9 -4.67 20.03 -19.57
CA ARG A 9 -3.76 20.43 -18.47
C ARG A 9 -3.92 19.60 -17.20
N ASP A 10 -5.07 18.95 -16.96
CA ASP A 10 -5.35 18.35 -15.65
C ASP A 10 -4.96 16.88 -15.51
N ARG A 11 -4.36 16.29 -16.55
CA ARG A 11 -3.78 14.94 -16.42
C ARG A 11 -2.28 15.02 -16.16
N ALA A 12 -2.00 15.00 -14.86
CA ALA A 12 -0.85 14.41 -14.16
C ALA A 12 -0.02 13.36 -14.93
N ALA A 13 -0.64 12.59 -15.83
CA ALA A 13 -0.11 11.43 -16.53
C ALA A 13 0.63 11.73 -17.85
N PHE A 14 0.60 12.96 -18.39
CA PHE A 14 1.20 13.27 -19.69
C PHE A 14 2.08 14.54 -19.77
N ALA A 15 2.12 15.37 -18.72
CA ALA A 15 3.12 16.44 -18.59
C ALA A 15 4.34 15.90 -17.82
N GLY A 16 5.56 16.12 -18.31
CA GLY A 16 6.80 15.61 -17.67
C GLY A 16 6.83 15.87 -16.17
N GLY A 17 6.77 14.80 -15.35
CA GLY A 17 6.56 14.88 -13.89
C GLY A 17 5.65 13.78 -13.32
N THR A 18 4.99 13.02 -14.18
CA THR A 18 4.12 11.88 -13.83
C THR A 18 4.88 10.74 -13.15
N PRO A 19 4.33 10.04 -12.15
CA PRO A 19 4.94 8.84 -11.57
C PRO A 19 5.32 7.78 -12.62
N GLN A 20 4.54 7.67 -13.70
CA GLN A 20 4.82 6.77 -14.81
C GLN A 20 6.06 7.20 -15.60
N ALA A 21 6.18 8.49 -15.91
CA ALA A 21 7.30 9.06 -16.64
C ALA A 21 8.59 8.97 -15.81
N VAL A 22 8.52 9.33 -14.52
CA VAL A 22 9.64 9.20 -13.57
C VAL A 22 10.07 7.74 -13.46
N TYR A 23 9.13 6.79 -13.35
CA TYR A 23 9.48 5.38 -13.34
C TYR A 23 10.14 4.92 -14.63
N ALA A 24 9.57 5.29 -15.78
CA ALA A 24 10.08 4.87 -17.08
C ALA A 24 11.52 5.35 -17.25
N GLU A 25 11.80 6.60 -16.87
CA GLU A 25 13.15 7.16 -16.89
C GLU A 25 14.11 6.38 -15.99
N LEU A 26 13.75 6.13 -14.72
CA LEU A 26 14.56 5.34 -13.80
C LEU A 26 14.77 3.90 -14.30
N TRP A 27 13.72 3.30 -14.87
CA TRP A 27 13.77 1.97 -15.46
C TRP A 27 14.74 1.94 -16.63
N HIS A 28 14.71 2.93 -17.52
CA HIS A 28 15.64 3.07 -18.64
C HIS A 28 17.08 3.31 -18.17
N ARG A 29 17.31 4.21 -17.22
CA ARG A 29 18.64 4.47 -16.62
C ARG A 29 19.25 3.18 -16.04
N GLY A 30 18.45 2.37 -15.34
CA GLY A 30 18.89 1.10 -14.77
C GLY A 30 19.04 -0.07 -15.76
N ARG A 31 18.58 0.07 -17.03
CA ARG A 31 18.53 -1.04 -18.00
C ARG A 31 19.91 -1.62 -18.28
N LYS A 32 20.90 -0.78 -18.56
CA LYS A 32 22.28 -1.23 -18.86
C LYS A 32 22.87 -2.01 -17.70
N ARG A 33 22.70 -1.52 -16.46
CA ARG A 33 23.16 -2.21 -15.25
C ARG A 33 22.47 -3.56 -15.06
N ARG A 34 21.14 -3.64 -15.22
CA ARG A 34 20.40 -4.91 -15.08
C ARG A 34 20.81 -5.94 -16.12
N ILE A 35 20.94 -5.54 -17.40
CA ILE A 35 21.39 -6.45 -18.46
C ILE A 35 22.82 -6.92 -18.16
N ARG A 36 23.73 -6.00 -17.79
CA ARG A 36 25.11 -6.36 -17.45
C ARG A 36 25.18 -7.34 -16.29
N SER A 37 24.51 -7.06 -15.18
CA SER A 37 24.46 -7.97 -14.02
C SER A 37 23.88 -9.33 -14.40
N ARG A 38 22.77 -9.38 -15.16
CA ARG A 38 22.19 -10.63 -15.64
C ARG A 38 23.15 -11.44 -16.48
N VAL A 39 23.79 -10.82 -17.48
CA VAL A 39 24.76 -11.49 -18.34
C VAL A 39 25.92 -12.03 -17.51
N ILE A 40 26.49 -11.23 -16.61
CA ILE A 40 27.59 -11.65 -15.74
C ILE A 40 27.20 -12.86 -14.89
N TYR A 41 26.08 -12.81 -14.16
CA TYR A 41 25.66 -13.91 -13.30
C TYR A 41 25.30 -15.18 -14.08
N SER A 42 24.66 -15.02 -15.26
CA SER A 42 24.26 -16.16 -16.09
C SER A 42 25.48 -16.83 -16.73
N VAL A 43 26.46 -16.06 -17.21
CA VAL A 43 27.71 -16.59 -17.78
C VAL A 43 28.56 -17.24 -16.68
N LEU A 44 28.65 -16.64 -15.50
CA LEU A 44 29.37 -17.22 -14.37
C LEU A 44 28.77 -18.57 -13.96
N ALA A 45 27.45 -18.65 -13.81
CA ALA A 45 26.75 -19.89 -13.50
C ALA A 45 26.94 -20.95 -14.59
N LEU A 46 26.89 -20.53 -15.87
CA LEU A 46 27.12 -21.41 -17.00
C LEU A 46 28.52 -22.02 -16.98
N VAL A 47 29.56 -21.19 -16.87
CA VAL A 47 30.96 -21.65 -16.90
C VAL A 47 31.26 -22.54 -15.71
N LEU A 48 30.81 -22.15 -14.51
CA LEU A 48 31.05 -22.91 -13.29
C LEU A 48 30.40 -24.29 -13.34
N CYS A 49 29.11 -24.37 -13.72
CA CYS A 49 28.39 -25.64 -13.82
C CYS A 49 28.84 -26.49 -15.02
N TRP A 50 29.31 -25.87 -16.10
CA TRP A 50 29.94 -26.59 -17.21
C TRP A 50 31.19 -27.32 -16.72
N VAL A 51 32.12 -26.59 -16.11
CA VAL A 51 33.43 -27.13 -15.70
C VAL A 51 33.29 -28.19 -14.61
N LEU A 52 32.40 -27.98 -13.65
CA LEU A 52 32.26 -28.87 -12.48
C LEU A 52 31.36 -30.10 -12.73
N LEU A 53 30.42 -30.02 -13.67
CA LEU A 53 29.40 -31.05 -13.88
C LEU A 53 29.41 -31.54 -15.33
N ASN A 54 28.71 -30.83 -16.22
CA ASN A 54 28.71 -31.08 -17.67
C ASN A 54 28.16 -29.87 -18.45
N PRO A 55 28.34 -29.82 -19.79
CA PRO A 55 27.89 -28.69 -20.61
C PRO A 55 26.37 -28.46 -20.58
N PHE A 56 25.56 -29.52 -20.54
CA PHE A 56 24.10 -29.41 -20.50
C PHE A 56 23.61 -28.76 -19.19
N ILE A 57 24.21 -29.14 -18.06
CA ILE A 57 23.92 -28.56 -16.74
C ILE A 57 24.42 -27.11 -16.68
N GLY A 58 25.58 -26.81 -17.28
CA GLY A 58 26.06 -25.43 -17.46
C GLY A 58 25.03 -24.53 -18.15
N VAL A 59 24.57 -24.95 -19.33
CA VAL A 59 23.55 -24.18 -20.08
C VAL A 59 22.26 -24.03 -19.28
N ALA A 60 21.76 -25.12 -18.67
CA ALA A 60 20.55 -25.09 -17.85
C ALA A 60 20.67 -24.11 -16.66
N ALA A 61 21.81 -24.13 -15.96
CA ALA A 61 22.07 -23.23 -14.83
C ALA A 61 22.13 -21.76 -15.27
N GLY A 62 22.79 -21.45 -16.40
CA GLY A 62 22.83 -20.09 -16.95
C GLY A 62 21.44 -19.56 -17.31
N VAL A 63 20.60 -20.40 -17.94
CA VAL A 63 19.21 -20.06 -18.27
C VAL A 63 18.38 -19.84 -17.00
N LEU A 64 18.51 -20.72 -16.02
CA LEU A 64 17.78 -20.62 -14.75
C LEU A 64 18.12 -19.31 -14.02
N VAL A 65 19.40 -18.96 -13.92
CA VAL A 65 19.83 -17.70 -13.29
C VAL A 65 19.30 -16.49 -14.05
N ALA A 66 19.34 -16.50 -15.38
CA ALA A 66 18.77 -15.43 -16.20
C ALA A 66 17.25 -15.28 -15.99
N ALA A 67 16.52 -16.39 -15.91
CA ALA A 67 15.08 -16.43 -15.69
C ALA A 67 14.72 -15.92 -14.28
N VAL A 68 15.49 -16.31 -13.27
CA VAL A 68 15.31 -15.85 -11.89
C VAL A 68 15.56 -14.34 -11.78
N ASP A 69 16.65 -13.81 -12.35
CA ASP A 69 16.92 -12.36 -12.36
C ASP A 69 15.83 -11.58 -13.11
N PHE A 70 15.39 -12.08 -14.27
CA PHE A 70 14.28 -11.50 -15.01
C PHE A 70 12.99 -11.48 -14.16
N GLY A 71 12.69 -12.59 -13.48
CA GLY A 71 11.57 -12.71 -12.56
C GLY A 71 11.63 -11.68 -11.44
N PHE A 72 12.79 -11.46 -10.81
CA PHE A 72 12.94 -10.42 -9.78
C PHE A 72 12.73 -9.01 -10.33
N ALA A 73 13.29 -8.70 -11.51
CA ALA A 73 13.09 -7.40 -12.15
C ALA A 73 11.62 -7.17 -12.52
N TRP A 74 10.96 -8.19 -13.08
CA TRP A 74 9.54 -8.17 -13.41
C TRP A 74 8.66 -8.03 -12.16
N TYR A 75 8.99 -8.74 -11.09
CA TYR A 75 8.29 -8.62 -9.82
C TYR A 75 8.38 -7.18 -9.26
N GLY A 76 9.58 -6.59 -9.25
CA GLY A 76 9.77 -5.18 -8.88
C GLY A 76 8.98 -4.20 -9.77
N TYR A 77 8.86 -4.51 -11.07
CA TYR A 77 8.00 -3.77 -11.98
C TYR A 77 6.53 -3.89 -11.58
N GLN A 78 6.02 -5.09 -11.31
CA GLN A 78 4.63 -5.29 -10.96
C GLN A 78 4.26 -4.69 -9.60
N THR A 79 5.14 -4.77 -8.59
CA THR A 79 4.88 -4.18 -7.27
C THR A 79 4.81 -2.65 -7.30
N SER A 80 5.54 -2.01 -8.22
CA SER A 80 5.48 -0.56 -8.45
C SER A 80 4.22 -0.08 -9.18
N SER A 81 3.41 -0.98 -9.73
CA SER A 81 2.33 -0.63 -10.68
C SER A 81 1.30 0.36 -10.14
N VAL A 82 0.97 0.29 -8.84
CA VAL A 82 0.03 1.20 -8.18
C VAL A 82 0.59 2.63 -8.20
N TRP A 83 1.83 2.80 -7.72
CA TRP A 83 2.53 4.08 -7.74
C TRP A 83 2.74 4.59 -9.17
N ARG A 84 3.20 3.74 -10.10
CA ARG A 84 3.42 4.15 -11.49
C ARG A 84 2.17 4.70 -12.15
N ARG A 85 1.00 4.13 -11.86
CA ARG A 85 -0.28 4.56 -12.41
C ARG A 85 -0.85 5.79 -11.70
N GLY A 86 -0.14 6.36 -10.73
CA GLY A 86 -0.64 7.47 -9.91
C GLY A 86 -1.86 7.09 -9.06
N LEU A 87 -2.00 5.81 -8.70
CA LEU A 87 -3.09 5.31 -7.87
C LEU A 87 -2.63 5.24 -6.41
N ARG A 88 -3.55 5.31 -5.45
CA ARG A 88 -3.24 5.16 -4.02
C ARG A 88 -3.22 3.70 -3.55
N GLY A 89 -3.98 2.84 -4.22
CA GLY A 89 -4.02 1.39 -3.95
C GLY A 89 -5.37 0.88 -3.47
N ASP A 90 -6.37 1.75 -3.35
CA ASP A 90 -7.70 1.44 -2.79
C ASP A 90 -8.37 0.29 -3.55
N ARG A 91 -8.32 0.30 -4.89
CA ARG A 91 -8.88 -0.80 -5.72
C ARG A 91 -8.26 -2.16 -5.38
N ARG A 92 -6.94 -2.17 -5.15
CA ARG A 92 -6.22 -3.39 -4.77
C ARG A 92 -6.61 -3.85 -3.37
N MET A 93 -6.69 -2.94 -2.40
CA MET A 93 -7.15 -3.28 -1.04
C MET A 93 -8.61 -3.72 -1.00
N ASN A 94 -9.51 -3.01 -1.70
CA ASN A 94 -10.92 -3.39 -1.82
C ASN A 94 -11.08 -4.81 -2.38
N THR A 95 -10.30 -5.15 -3.41
CA THR A 95 -10.29 -6.50 -3.98
C THR A 95 -9.82 -7.53 -2.95
N ILE A 96 -8.74 -7.25 -2.23
CA ILE A 96 -8.21 -8.14 -1.18
C ILE A 96 -9.26 -8.33 -0.08
N PHE A 97 -9.83 -7.26 0.45
CA PHE A 97 -10.82 -7.32 1.52
C PHE A 97 -12.10 -8.06 1.12
N LYS A 98 -12.66 -7.75 -0.05
CA LYS A 98 -13.84 -8.43 -0.60
C LYS A 98 -13.67 -9.95 -0.66
N TYR A 99 -12.49 -10.42 -1.08
CA TYR A 99 -12.24 -11.85 -1.21
C TYR A 99 -11.70 -12.51 0.08
N THR A 100 -11.47 -11.76 1.16
CA THR A 100 -10.82 -12.32 2.37
C THR A 100 -11.50 -11.94 3.69
N LEU A 101 -11.54 -10.66 4.08
CA LEU A 101 -12.09 -10.23 5.37
C LEU A 101 -13.60 -10.32 5.40
N GLU A 102 -14.27 -9.91 4.31
CA GLU A 102 -15.73 -9.93 4.24
C GLU A 102 -16.30 -11.34 4.38
N ARG A 103 -15.58 -12.35 3.90
CA ARG A 103 -15.94 -13.77 4.06
C ARG A 103 -15.76 -14.30 5.49
N ARG A 104 -15.20 -13.51 6.40
CA ARG A 104 -14.84 -13.89 7.77
C ARG A 104 -15.48 -12.95 8.79
N GLY A 105 -16.69 -12.49 8.51
CA GLY A 105 -17.49 -11.68 9.44
C GLY A 105 -17.04 -10.23 9.59
N HIS A 106 -16.13 -9.74 8.74
CA HIS A 106 -15.80 -8.32 8.72
C HIS A 106 -16.72 -7.59 7.73
N ARG A 107 -16.98 -6.32 7.99
CA ARG A 107 -17.66 -5.39 7.09
C ARG A 107 -16.70 -4.26 6.74
N VAL A 108 -16.63 -3.92 5.46
CA VAL A 108 -15.74 -2.87 4.98
C VAL A 108 -16.56 -1.74 4.38
N LEU A 109 -16.39 -0.55 4.92
CA LEU A 109 -16.99 0.68 4.42
C LEU A 109 -15.93 1.45 3.65
N HIS A 110 -16.19 1.71 2.37
CA HIS A 110 -15.23 2.35 1.47
C HIS A 110 -15.49 3.85 1.35
N GLY A 111 -14.42 4.65 1.24
CA GLY A 111 -14.47 6.06 0.89
C GLY A 111 -15.36 6.87 1.83
N ARG A 112 -15.09 6.80 3.14
CA ARG A 112 -15.91 7.45 4.17
C ARG A 112 -15.30 8.79 4.58
N VAL A 113 -16.09 9.85 4.54
CA VAL A 113 -15.64 11.17 4.98
C VAL A 113 -15.62 11.20 6.50
N VAL A 114 -14.46 11.51 7.05
CA VAL A 114 -14.25 11.80 8.46
C VAL A 114 -14.28 13.33 8.62
N PRO A 115 -15.27 13.90 9.32
CA PRO A 115 -15.38 15.35 9.50
C PRO A 115 -14.08 15.96 10.03
N GLY A 116 -13.57 17.01 9.36
CA GLY A 116 -12.32 17.67 9.73
C GLY A 116 -11.03 16.96 9.29
N HIS A 117 -11.09 15.70 8.81
CA HIS A 117 -9.91 14.89 8.50
C HIS A 117 -9.87 14.32 7.07
N GLY A 118 -10.90 14.60 6.25
CA GLY A 118 -10.93 14.20 4.84
C GLY A 118 -11.62 12.84 4.63
N THR A 119 -11.19 12.08 3.62
CA THR A 119 -11.81 10.78 3.29
C THR A 119 -10.87 9.64 3.69
N ALA A 120 -11.37 8.73 4.53
CA ALA A 120 -10.73 7.45 4.81
C ALA A 120 -11.04 6.46 3.68
N ASP A 121 -10.01 5.78 3.18
CA ASP A 121 -10.18 4.86 2.04
C ASP A 121 -11.03 3.64 2.42
N GLN A 122 -10.77 3.05 3.59
CA GLN A 122 -11.61 1.99 4.16
C GLN A 122 -11.73 2.09 5.68
N ILE A 123 -12.91 1.78 6.19
CA ILE A 123 -13.16 1.49 7.61
C ILE A 123 -13.56 0.03 7.69
N VAL A 124 -12.75 -0.75 8.39
CA VAL A 124 -12.95 -2.19 8.58
C VAL A 124 -13.51 -2.40 9.97
N VAL A 125 -14.70 -2.98 10.07
CA VAL A 125 -15.32 -3.39 11.33
C VAL A 125 -15.38 -4.91 11.31
N GLY A 126 -14.87 -5.58 12.33
CA GLY A 126 -14.95 -7.03 12.42
C GLY A 126 -14.87 -7.53 13.85
N PRO A 127 -14.88 -8.86 14.05
CA PRO A 127 -14.91 -9.44 15.39
C PRO A 127 -13.73 -9.03 16.28
N GLY A 128 -12.60 -8.66 15.67
CA GLY A 128 -11.41 -8.21 16.38
C GLY A 128 -11.33 -6.69 16.62
N GLY A 129 -12.35 -5.89 16.27
CA GLY A 129 -12.34 -4.44 16.47
C GLY A 129 -12.59 -3.61 15.21
N VAL A 130 -12.20 -2.34 15.26
CA VAL A 130 -12.39 -1.36 14.18
C VAL A 130 -11.05 -0.78 13.74
N TRP A 131 -10.80 -0.77 12.42
CA TRP A 131 -9.58 -0.24 11.83
C TRP A 131 -9.89 0.81 10.78
N LEU A 132 -9.20 1.94 10.84
CA LEU A 132 -9.17 2.95 9.79
C LEU A 132 -7.97 2.66 8.88
N VAL A 133 -8.25 2.21 7.67
CA VAL A 133 -7.24 1.84 6.68
C VAL A 133 -7.05 2.97 5.69
N GLN A 134 -5.85 3.55 5.69
CA GLN A 134 -5.39 4.46 4.65
C GLN A 134 -4.49 3.70 3.67
N ASN A 135 -4.63 3.98 2.38
CA ASN A 135 -3.71 3.51 1.35
C ASN A 135 -2.84 4.67 0.91
N ASP A 136 -1.55 4.40 0.78
CA ASP A 136 -0.69 5.28 0.00
C ASP A 136 0.29 4.46 -0.84
N ALA A 137 0.54 5.00 -2.03
CA ALA A 137 1.47 4.44 -2.97
C ALA A 137 2.76 5.24 -2.96
N TRP A 138 3.85 4.56 -2.63
CA TRP A 138 5.16 5.16 -2.48
C TRP A 138 6.08 4.73 -3.61
N HIS A 139 7.04 5.61 -3.92
CA HIS A 139 8.10 5.28 -4.87
C HIS A 139 8.82 3.99 -4.43
N PRO A 140 9.18 3.06 -5.34
CA PRO A 140 9.78 1.77 -4.97
C PRO A 140 11.13 1.85 -4.24
N GLY A 141 11.79 3.00 -4.33
CA GLY A 141 13.01 3.31 -3.59
C GLY A 141 12.78 3.98 -2.24
N THR A 142 11.56 4.42 -1.93
CA THR A 142 11.25 5.09 -0.66
C THR A 142 11.39 4.13 0.49
N GLU A 143 12.22 4.46 1.46
CA GLU A 143 12.42 3.67 2.66
C GLU A 143 11.49 4.13 3.78
N ILE A 144 10.77 3.16 4.37
CA ILE A 144 9.87 3.39 5.49
C ILE A 144 10.42 2.61 6.67
N THR A 145 10.86 3.33 7.68
CA THR A 145 11.61 2.80 8.83
C THR A 145 11.09 3.41 10.13
N ALA A 146 11.40 2.77 11.25
CA ALA A 146 11.14 3.32 12.57
C ALA A 146 12.40 3.29 13.42
N TYR A 147 12.62 4.36 14.18
CA TYR A 147 13.70 4.47 15.16
C TYR A 147 13.14 5.06 16.45
N GLY A 148 13.36 4.38 17.58
CA GLY A 148 12.81 4.80 18.87
C GLY A 148 11.28 4.92 18.88
N GLY A 149 10.58 4.09 18.10
CA GLY A 149 9.12 4.15 17.96
C GLY A 149 8.59 5.23 17.02
N LYS A 150 9.45 6.12 16.49
CA LYS A 150 9.05 7.20 15.56
C LYS A 150 9.22 6.79 14.11
N LEU A 151 8.30 7.23 13.26
CA LEU A 151 8.27 6.96 11.83
C LEU A 151 9.25 7.85 11.06
N PHE A 152 9.99 7.23 10.14
CA PHE A 152 10.85 7.92 9.17
C PHE A 152 10.55 7.42 7.77
N ILE A 153 10.25 8.35 6.87
CA ILE A 153 10.08 8.11 5.43
C ILE A 153 11.23 8.84 4.73
N ASP A 154 12.10 8.10 4.04
CA ASP A 154 13.33 8.62 3.44
C ASP A 154 14.15 9.50 4.41
N GLY A 155 14.25 9.05 5.67
CA GLY A 155 14.99 9.72 6.74
C GLY A 155 14.30 10.95 7.34
N ARG A 156 13.06 11.28 6.94
CA ARG A 156 12.30 12.43 7.45
C ARG A 156 11.11 12.01 8.29
N THR A 157 10.80 12.76 9.34
CA THR A 157 9.62 12.55 10.19
C THR A 157 8.36 13.12 9.51
N PRO A 158 7.35 12.30 9.18
CA PRO A 158 6.17 12.77 8.46
C PRO A 158 5.05 13.18 9.43
N SER A 159 5.28 14.18 10.30
CA SER A 159 4.36 14.53 11.40
C SER A 159 2.92 14.84 10.96
N LYS A 160 2.73 15.48 9.80
CA LYS A 160 1.38 15.75 9.25
C LYS A 160 0.61 14.48 8.89
N LEU A 161 1.30 13.47 8.34
CA LEU A 161 0.69 12.17 7.99
C LEU A 161 0.23 11.46 9.27
N VAL A 162 1.13 11.39 10.26
CA VAL A 162 0.87 10.75 11.54
C VAL A 162 -0.29 11.43 12.27
N GLY A 163 -0.22 12.76 12.43
CA GLY A 163 -1.29 13.52 13.11
C GLY A 163 -2.63 13.46 12.37
N GLY A 164 -2.61 13.47 11.03
CA GLY A 164 -3.83 13.33 10.22
C GLY A 164 -4.52 11.98 10.41
N LEU A 165 -3.75 10.89 10.49
CA LEU A 165 -4.28 9.54 10.70
C LEU A 165 -4.81 9.33 12.11
N HIS A 166 -4.10 9.83 13.13
CA HIS A 166 -4.60 9.81 14.51
C HIS A 166 -5.89 10.60 14.65
N GLY A 167 -5.90 11.86 14.20
CA GLY A 167 -7.10 12.69 14.27
C GLY A 167 -8.28 12.07 13.52
N ALA A 168 -8.05 11.45 12.35
CA ALA A 168 -9.09 10.74 11.63
C ALA A 168 -9.63 9.53 12.43
N ALA A 169 -8.75 8.74 13.05
CA ALA A 169 -9.13 7.58 13.84
C ALA A 169 -9.86 7.98 15.13
N GLU A 170 -9.34 8.96 15.87
CA GLU A 170 -9.94 9.51 17.08
C GLU A 170 -11.32 10.11 16.79
N GLN A 171 -11.46 10.91 15.74
CA GLN A 171 -12.75 11.50 15.36
C GLN A 171 -13.74 10.41 14.93
N THR A 172 -13.27 9.38 14.22
CA THR A 172 -14.12 8.24 13.86
C THR A 172 -14.58 7.48 15.11
N ALA A 173 -13.65 7.17 16.03
CA ALA A 173 -13.94 6.50 17.29
C ALA A 173 -14.97 7.27 18.12
N ARG A 174 -14.79 8.58 18.24
CA ARG A 174 -15.72 9.47 18.93
C ARG A 174 -17.12 9.43 18.33
N LEU A 175 -17.25 9.63 17.01
CA LEU A 175 -18.55 9.64 16.35
C LEU A 175 -19.27 8.29 16.42
N LEU A 176 -18.51 7.19 16.34
CA LEU A 176 -19.08 5.85 16.52
C LEU A 176 -19.57 5.67 17.95
N SER A 177 -18.76 6.02 18.95
CA SER A 177 -19.10 5.87 20.36
C SER A 177 -20.32 6.70 20.75
N GLU A 178 -20.39 7.96 20.30
CA GLU A 178 -21.56 8.83 20.50
C GLU A 178 -22.84 8.22 19.88
N ARG A 179 -22.72 7.55 18.73
CA ARG A 179 -23.88 7.00 18.01
C ARG A 179 -24.33 5.64 18.49
N THR A 180 -23.41 4.79 18.95
CA THR A 180 -23.71 3.45 19.49
C THR A 180 -24.05 3.48 20.97
N GLY A 181 -23.59 4.50 21.71
CA GLY A 181 -23.73 4.55 23.17
C GLY A 181 -22.76 3.62 23.90
N THR A 182 -21.74 3.11 23.21
CA THR A 182 -20.70 2.22 23.77
C THR A 182 -19.34 2.70 23.29
N GLU A 183 -18.31 2.58 24.12
CA GLU A 183 -16.95 2.97 23.75
C GLU A 183 -16.43 2.13 22.57
N VAL A 184 -16.13 2.78 21.44
CA VAL A 184 -15.58 2.17 20.23
C VAL A 184 -14.19 2.73 19.99
N THR A 185 -13.17 1.88 20.04
CA THR A 185 -11.80 2.24 19.67
C THR A 185 -11.56 1.99 18.18
N VAL A 186 -10.85 2.90 17.52
CA VAL A 186 -10.52 2.78 16.09
C VAL A 186 -9.01 2.83 15.93
N THR A 187 -8.43 1.77 15.36
CA THR A 187 -6.97 1.66 15.17
C THR A 187 -6.57 2.16 13.79
N PRO A 188 -5.72 3.21 13.68
CA PRO A 188 -5.22 3.67 12.40
C PRO A 188 -4.16 2.71 11.84
N VAL A 189 -4.32 2.33 10.57
CA VAL A 189 -3.36 1.49 9.85
C VAL A 189 -3.12 2.03 8.43
N LEU A 190 -1.90 1.90 7.94
CA LEU A 190 -1.53 2.36 6.60
C LEU A 190 -1.04 1.20 5.72
N ALA A 191 -1.79 0.91 4.66
CA ALA A 191 -1.43 -0.04 3.63
C ALA A 191 -0.46 0.61 2.64
N VAL A 192 0.79 0.14 2.66
CA VAL A 192 1.87 0.67 1.81
C VAL A 192 1.89 -0.07 0.47
N HIS A 193 1.63 0.63 -0.62
CA HIS A 193 1.75 0.10 -1.99
C HIS A 193 3.06 0.57 -2.62
N GLY A 194 3.96 -0.35 -2.95
CA GLY A 194 5.34 0.02 -3.31
C GLY A 194 6.16 0.29 -2.05
N GLY A 195 7.09 1.24 -2.12
CA GLY A 195 8.01 1.54 -1.01
C GLY A 195 8.81 0.33 -0.50
N ARG A 196 9.65 0.57 0.51
CA ARG A 196 10.43 -0.43 1.22
C ARG A 196 10.19 -0.28 2.71
N VAL A 197 9.15 -0.97 3.19
CA VAL A 197 8.90 -1.07 4.63
C VAL A 197 9.94 -2.00 5.24
N LYS A 198 10.74 -1.49 6.19
CA LYS A 198 11.73 -2.29 6.91
C LYS A 198 11.03 -3.21 7.91
N ARG A 199 11.24 -4.52 7.77
CA ARG A 199 10.66 -5.57 8.63
C ARG A 199 9.12 -5.44 8.82
N PRO A 200 8.30 -5.52 7.75
CA PRO A 200 6.86 -5.34 7.86
C PRO A 200 6.18 -6.56 8.52
N PRO A 201 5.14 -6.38 9.35
CA PRO A 201 4.52 -5.10 9.73
C PRO A 201 5.41 -4.22 10.62
N LEU A 202 5.47 -2.93 10.30
CA LEU A 202 6.23 -1.93 11.05
C LEU A 202 5.25 -1.10 11.87
N VAL A 203 5.45 -1.03 13.18
CA VAL A 203 4.65 -0.15 14.06
C VAL A 203 5.48 1.07 14.39
N ALA A 204 4.93 2.26 14.13
CA ALA A 204 5.58 3.53 14.40
C ALA A 204 4.53 4.60 14.73
N ASP A 205 4.79 5.42 15.75
CA ASP A 205 3.88 6.44 16.25
C ASP A 205 2.45 5.91 16.46
N GLY A 206 2.29 4.67 16.95
CA GLY A 206 0.97 4.05 17.15
C GLY A 206 0.22 3.62 15.88
N ILE A 207 0.84 3.75 14.70
CA ILE A 207 0.25 3.37 13.41
C ILE A 207 0.99 2.14 12.88
N THR A 208 0.23 1.18 12.35
CA THR A 208 0.82 0.00 11.69
C THR A 208 0.96 0.23 10.19
N PHE A 209 2.17 0.02 9.68
CA PHE A 209 2.54 0.12 8.26
C PHE A 209 2.85 -1.26 7.71
N ALA A 210 2.13 -1.67 6.66
CA ALA A 210 2.41 -2.96 6.03
C ALA A 210 1.99 -2.99 4.55
N PRO A 211 2.64 -3.82 3.72
CA PRO A 211 2.12 -4.17 2.40
C PRO A 211 0.73 -4.81 2.48
N PRO A 212 -0.11 -4.72 1.43
CA PRO A 212 -1.52 -5.14 1.45
C PRO A 212 -1.82 -6.50 2.09
N LEU A 213 -1.11 -7.55 1.68
CA LEU A 213 -1.35 -8.91 2.19
C LEU A 213 -0.86 -9.10 3.63
N LYS A 214 0.18 -8.37 4.03
CA LYS A 214 0.66 -8.39 5.42
C LYS A 214 -0.28 -7.59 6.31
N MET A 215 -0.83 -6.48 5.83
CA MET A 215 -1.85 -5.70 6.53
C MET A 215 -3.08 -6.55 6.83
N LEU A 216 -3.58 -7.27 5.82
CA LEU A 216 -4.69 -8.21 5.99
C LEU A 216 -4.42 -9.24 7.11
N ARG A 217 -3.23 -9.83 7.13
CA ARG A 217 -2.87 -10.81 8.17
C ARG A 217 -2.76 -10.16 9.54
N TRP A 218 -2.17 -8.97 9.61
CA TRP A 218 -1.99 -8.23 10.86
C TRP A 218 -3.33 -7.88 11.50
N ILE A 219 -4.28 -7.32 10.74
CA ILE A 219 -5.65 -7.00 11.21
C ILE A 219 -6.30 -8.23 11.85
N ARG A 220 -6.13 -9.41 11.24
CA ARG A 220 -6.74 -10.65 11.73
C ARG A 220 -6.06 -11.22 12.98
N SER A 221 -4.77 -10.95 13.18
CA SER A 221 -3.98 -11.56 14.26
C SER A 221 -3.77 -10.62 15.44
N HIS A 222 -4.23 -9.38 15.36
CA HIS A 222 -4.12 -8.36 16.41
C HIS A 222 -5.50 -7.77 16.70
N PRO A 223 -6.41 -8.54 17.33
CA PRO A 223 -7.67 -8.01 17.78
C PRO A 223 -7.42 -6.91 18.82
N THR A 224 -8.15 -5.82 18.70
CA THR A 224 -8.16 -4.69 19.64
C THR A 224 -9.44 -4.67 20.48
N ALA A 225 -10.45 -5.45 20.09
CA ALA A 225 -11.68 -5.69 20.84
C ALA A 225 -12.24 -7.09 20.52
N GLU A 226 -13.21 -7.53 21.33
CA GLU A 226 -14.00 -8.74 21.06
C GLU A 226 -15.44 -8.30 20.75
N LEU A 227 -15.79 -8.27 19.46
CA LEU A 227 -17.09 -7.81 18.98
C LEU A 227 -17.93 -8.99 18.52
N SER A 228 -19.17 -9.08 19.01
CA SER A 228 -20.15 -10.04 18.52
C SER A 228 -20.59 -9.66 17.09
N PRO A 229 -21.19 -10.59 16.33
CA PRO A 229 -21.77 -10.26 15.03
C PRO A 229 -22.81 -9.13 15.09
N GLU A 230 -23.55 -9.02 16.20
CA GLU A 230 -24.54 -7.96 16.43
C GLU A 230 -23.86 -6.60 16.68
N ASP A 231 -22.76 -6.59 17.44
CA ASP A 231 -21.95 -5.38 17.66
C ASP A 231 -21.36 -4.88 16.35
N VAL A 232 -20.84 -5.79 15.51
CA VAL A 232 -20.30 -5.45 14.19
C VAL A 232 -21.36 -4.76 13.33
N GLU A 233 -22.57 -5.31 13.22
CA GLU A 233 -23.65 -4.70 12.44
C GLU A 233 -24.14 -3.37 13.04
N THR A 234 -24.16 -3.26 14.38
CA THR A 234 -24.51 -2.02 15.07
C THR A 234 -23.50 -0.91 14.78
N ILE A 235 -22.21 -1.20 14.90
CA ILE A 235 -21.13 -0.26 14.59
C ILE A 235 -21.13 0.11 13.10
N VAL A 236 -21.36 -0.85 12.21
CA VAL A 236 -21.44 -0.60 10.76
C VAL A 236 -22.61 0.32 10.43
N ARG A 237 -23.79 0.11 11.03
CA ARG A 237 -24.95 0.98 10.85
C ARG A 237 -24.69 2.38 11.38
N ALA A 238 -24.05 2.50 12.55
CA ALA A 238 -23.62 3.78 13.10
C ALA A 238 -22.64 4.49 12.15
N ALA A 239 -21.62 3.77 11.65
CA ALA A 239 -20.63 4.29 10.73
C ALA A 239 -21.24 4.79 9.41
N VAL A 240 -22.22 4.06 8.84
CA VAL A 240 -22.94 4.51 7.64
C VAL A 240 -23.69 5.82 7.87
N HIS A 241 -24.21 6.03 9.08
CA HIS A 241 -24.97 7.23 9.44
C HIS A 241 -24.08 8.44 9.70
N VAL A 242 -23.00 8.26 10.47
CA VAL A 242 -22.14 9.38 10.91
C VAL A 242 -21.00 9.69 9.95
N LEU A 243 -20.65 8.76 9.05
CA LEU A 243 -19.58 8.91 8.08
C LEU A 243 -20.15 8.85 6.65
N PRO A 244 -20.45 10.02 6.06
CA PRO A 244 -21.04 10.07 4.73
C PRO A 244 -20.08 9.50 3.70
N ILE A 245 -20.65 8.99 2.60
CA ILE A 245 -19.84 8.54 1.46
C ILE A 245 -19.18 9.78 0.86
N GLY A 246 -17.85 9.74 0.76
CA GLY A 246 -17.10 10.69 -0.03
C GLY A 246 -17.46 10.49 -1.49
N GLY A 247 -18.32 11.36 -2.02
CA GLY A 247 -18.36 11.58 -3.45
C GLY A 247 -16.94 11.94 -3.89
N ARG A 248 -16.48 11.39 -5.02
CA ARG A 248 -15.27 11.88 -5.67
C ARG A 248 -15.57 13.32 -6.06
N THR A 249 -15.35 14.28 -5.17
CA THR A 249 -15.12 15.66 -5.59
C THR A 249 -13.84 15.58 -6.40
N MET A 250 -14.00 15.48 -7.72
CA MET A 250 -12.99 16.00 -8.62
C MET A 250 -12.81 17.44 -8.15
N THR A 251 -11.69 17.70 -7.47
CA THR A 251 -11.26 19.05 -7.17
C THR A 251 -11.10 19.73 -8.53
N SER A 252 -12.12 20.48 -8.93
CA SER A 252 -12.02 21.48 -9.98
C SER A 252 -11.29 22.66 -9.37
N THR A 253 -9.99 22.72 -9.62
CA THR A 253 -9.18 23.93 -9.48
C THR A 253 -8.05 23.84 -10.49
#